data_AF-A0A1F3IU76-F1
#
_entry.id   AF-A0A1F3IU76-F1
#
_cell.length_a   1.000
_cell.length_b   1.000
_cell.length_c   1.000
_cell.angle_alpha   90.00
_cell.angle_beta   90.00
_cell.angle_gamma   90.00
#
_symmetry.space_group_name_H-M   'P 1'
#
loop_
_entity.id
_entity.type
_entity.pdbx_description
1 polymer ?
#
loop_
_entity_poly.entity_id
_entity_poly.type
_entity_poly.pdbx_seq_one_letter_code
_entity_poly.pdbx_strand_id
1 'polypeptide(L)' 'MENMKEVILEYVIDEYCDDESSDISFDTPLISGGLVDSFSMVSLKRFLENKYNISIPDDQATPEAFDTVTKIELLVKKFL' A
#
# COMPACT_ATOMS: atom_id res chain seq x y z
N MET A 1 -8.64 -17.65 2.50
CA MET A 1 -9.20 -16.36 2.08
C MET A 1 -8.04 -15.39 2.14
N GLU A 2 -7.48 -14.98 1.01
CA GLU A 2 -6.41 -13.97 1.03
C GLU A 2 -6.96 -12.69 1.65
N ASN A 3 -6.38 -12.25 2.77
CA ASN A 3 -6.71 -10.98 3.35
C ASN A 3 -5.98 -9.90 2.53
N MET A 4 -6.72 -8.98 1.89
CA MET A 4 -6.13 -7.92 1.06
C MET A 4 -5.04 -7.15 1.82
N LYS A 5 -5.23 -6.95 3.12
CA LYS A 5 -4.22 -6.34 3.99
C LYS A 5 -2.91 -7.13 4.03
N GLU A 6 -2.97 -8.45 4.14
CA GLU A 6 -1.76 -9.30 4.16
C GLU A 6 -1.00 -9.20 2.84
N VAL A 7 -1.72 -9.24 1.72
CA VAL A 7 -1.12 -9.09 0.39
C VAL A 7 -0.40 -7.74 0.23
N ILE A 8 -1.04 -6.66 0.66
CA ILE A 8 -0.47 -5.31 0.55
C ILE A 8 0.73 -5.19 1.47
N LEU A 9 0.62 -5.71 2.70
CA LEU A 9 1.69 -5.68 3.69
C LEU A 9 2.92 -6.47 3.20
N GLU A 10 2.71 -7.67 2.66
CA GLU A 10 3.77 -8.52 2.11
C GLU A 10 4.51 -7.80 0.98
N TYR A 11 3.79 -7.21 0.02
CA TYR A 11 4.40 -6.42 -1.06
C TYR A 11 5.21 -5.23 -0.52
N VAL A 12 4.68 -4.53 0.49
CA VAL A 12 5.37 -3.39 1.11
C VAL A 12 6.65 -3.82 1.83
N ILE A 13 6.62 -4.96 2.54
CA ILE A 13 7.78 -5.51 3.23
C ILE A 13 8.83 -5.95 2.20
N ASP A 14 8.43 -6.72 1.20
CA ASP A 14 9.33 -7.27 0.17
C ASP A 14 10.03 -6.17 -0.65
N GLU A 15 9.30 -5.11 -1.02
CA GLU A 15 9.82 -4.06 -1.88
C GLU A 15 10.50 -2.90 -1.14
N TYR A 16 10.09 -2.63 0.11
CA TYR A 16 10.50 -1.40 0.83
C TYR A 16 11.15 -1.66 2.18
N CYS A 17 11.23 -2.91 2.64
CA CYS A 17 11.82 -3.26 3.92
C CYS A 17 12.96 -4.27 3.73
N ASP A 18 14.19 -3.78 3.78
CA ASP A 18 15.40 -4.64 3.74
C ASP A 18 15.53 -5.53 5.00
N ASP A 19 14.86 -5.15 6.10
CA ASP A 19 14.91 -5.87 7.36
C ASP A 19 13.56 -6.53 7.64
N GLU A 20 13.48 -7.85 7.43
CA GLU A 20 12.31 -8.70 7.76
C GLU A 20 11.88 -8.58 9.25
N SER A 21 12.70 -7.93 10.08
CA SER A 21 12.46 -7.72 11.51
C SER A 21 11.72 -6.43 11.86
N SER A 22 11.37 -5.60 10.87
CA SER A 22 10.55 -4.41 11.12
C SER A 22 9.12 -4.84 11.47
N ASP A 23 8.66 -4.51 12.69
CA ASP A 23 7.27 -4.67 13.15
C ASP A 23 6.31 -3.75 12.36
N ILE A 24 6.12 -4.03 11.07
CA ILE A 24 5.16 -3.34 10.22
C ILE A 24 3.82 -4.03 10.40
N SER A 25 2.87 -3.29 10.97
CA SER A 25 1.47 -3.69 11.11
C SER A 25 0.60 -2.98 10.09
N PHE A 26 -0.68 -3.33 10.05
CA PHE A 26 -1.61 -2.76 9.06
C PHE A 26 -1.87 -1.25 9.24
N ASP A 27 -1.64 -0.73 10.44
CA ASP A 27 -1.81 0.67 10.80
C ASP A 27 -0.47 1.41 10.96
N THR A 28 0.65 0.75 10.62
CA THR A 28 1.97 1.38 10.62
C THR A 28 2.03 2.43 9.50
N PRO A 29 2.49 3.67 9.81
CA PRO A 29 2.64 4.71 8.81
C PRO A 29 3.80 4.39 7.86
N LEU A 30 3.47 4.07 6.61
CA LEU A 30 4.38 3.73 5.52
C LEU A 30 4.98 5.00 4.93
N ILE A 31 4.15 5.95 4.52
CA ILE A 31 4.61 7.18 3.86
C ILE A 31 5.12 8.16 4.92
N SER A 32 4.30 8.45 5.93
CA SER A 32 4.67 9.40 6.99
C SER A 32 5.78 8.86 7.89
N GLY A 33 5.95 7.53 7.97
CA GLY A 33 7.07 6.88 8.67
C GLY A 33 8.36 6.82 7.86
N GLY A 34 8.33 7.21 6.58
CA GLY A 34 9.50 7.23 5.70
C GLY A 34 9.92 5.85 5.18
N LEU A 35 9.05 4.85 5.25
CA LEU A 35 9.27 3.53 4.64
C LEU A 35 9.03 3.57 3.13
N VAL A 36 8.03 4.35 2.70
CA VAL A 36 7.62 4.45 1.30
C VAL A 36 7.80 5.88 0.80
N ASP A 37 8.61 6.01 -0.24
CA ASP A 37 8.84 7.27 -0.93
C ASP A 37 7.75 7.60 -1.96
N SER A 38 7.74 8.85 -2.42
CA SER A 38 6.81 9.32 -3.47
C SER A 38 6.90 8.50 -4.76
N PHE A 39 8.08 7.98 -5.11
CA PHE A 39 8.26 7.09 -6.27
C PHE A 39 7.65 5.72 -6.04
N SER A 40 7.90 5.13 -4.86
CA SER A 40 7.37 3.83 -4.45
C SER A 40 5.84 3.81 -4.42
N MET A 41 5.20 4.94 -4.07
CA MET A 41 3.75 5.07 -4.11
C MET A 41 3.17 4.82 -5.51
N VAL A 42 3.87 5.20 -6.58
CA VAL A 42 3.45 4.95 -7.97
C VAL A 42 3.52 3.45 -8.28
N SER A 43 4.57 2.77 -7.85
CA SER A 43 4.71 1.31 -8.02
C SER A 43 3.62 0.56 -7.27
N LEU A 44 3.40 0.92 -6.00
CA LEU A 44 2.34 0.34 -5.16
C LEU A 44 0.96 0.57 -5.76
N LYS A 45 0.64 1.79 -6.22
CA LYS A 45 -0.59 2.08 -6.95
C LYS A 45 -0.76 1.14 -8.15
N ARG A 46 0.26 1.05 -9.01
CA ARG A 46 0.24 0.18 -10.20
C ARG A 46 0.05 -1.28 -9.84
N PHE A 47 0.71 -1.76 -8.79
CA PHE A 47 0.55 -3.12 -8.29
C PHE A 47 -0.91 -3.41 -7.94
N LEU A 48 -1.57 -2.51 -7.19
CA LEU A 48 -2.98 -2.67 -6.79
C LEU A 48 -3.92 -2.64 -7.99
N GLU A 49 -3.71 -1.70 -8.92
CA GLU A 49 -4.48 -1.59 -10.16
C GLU A 49 -4.43 -2.89 -10.97
N ASN A 50 -3.24 -3.46 -11.14
CA ASN A 50 -3.06 -4.72 -11.87
C ASN A 50 -3.61 -5.92 -11.10
N LYS A 51 -3.35 -6.02 -9.79
CA LYS A 51 -3.77 -7.17 -8.97
C LYS A 51 -5.28 -7.27 -8.83
N TYR A 52 -5.97 -6.14 -8.69
CA TYR A 52 -7.41 -6.09 -8.50
C TYR A 52 -8.19 -5.67 -9.75
N ASN A 53 -7.50 -5.41 -10.86
CA ASN A 53 -8.08 -4.94 -12.12
C ASN A 53 -8.98 -3.69 -11.92
N ILE A 54 -8.47 -2.74 -11.14
CA ILE A 54 -9.12 -1.45 -10.84
C ILE A 54 -8.30 -0.30 -11.41
N SER A 55 -8.89 0.90 -11.47
CA SER A 55 -8.15 2.13 -11.80
C SER A 55 -8.33 3.14 -10.68
N ILE A 56 -7.21 3.54 -10.07
CA ILE A 56 -7.18 4.51 -8.99
C ILE A 56 -6.76 5.84 -9.62
N PRO A 57 -7.60 6.88 -9.58
CA PRO A 57 -7.24 8.16 -10.19
C PRO A 57 -6.17 8.87 -9.33
N ASP A 58 -5.28 9.62 -9.97
CA ASP A 58 -4.10 10.23 -9.31
C ASP A 58 -4.46 11.23 -8.20
N ASP A 59 -5.64 11.87 -8.28
CA ASP A 59 -6.14 12.77 -7.24
C ASP A 59 -6.52 12.03 -5.95
N GLN A 60 -6.82 10.74 -6.04
CA GLN A 60 -7.13 9.88 -4.88
C GLN A 60 -5.89 9.16 -4.35
N ALA A 61 -4.85 9.00 -5.18
CA ALA A 61 -3.58 8.39 -4.81
C ALA A 61 -2.68 9.37 -4.04
N THR A 62 -3.18 9.80 -2.88
CA THR A 62 -2.49 10.74 -1.99
C THR A 62 -1.62 10.00 -0.97
N PRO A 63 -0.56 10.64 -0.45
CA PRO A 63 0.22 10.15 0.68
C PRO A 63 -0.64 9.69 1.84
N GLU A 64 -1.72 10.43 2.14
CA GLU A 64 -2.62 10.11 3.25
C GLU A 64 -3.40 8.81 3.01
N ALA A 65 -3.84 8.56 1.77
CA ALA A 65 -4.56 7.35 1.39
C ALA A 65 -3.65 6.12 1.31
N PHE A 66 -2.37 6.32 1.00
CA PHE A 66 -1.33 5.29 0.93
C PHE A 66 -0.51 5.15 2.22
N ASP A 67 -0.87 5.90 3.27
CA ASP A 67 -0.07 6.00 4.48
C ASP A 67 -0.08 4.71 5.32
N THR A 68 -1.11 3.87 5.22
CA THR A 68 -1.21 2.61 5.98
C THR A 68 -1.87 1.55 5.13
N VAL A 69 -1.56 0.27 5.39
CA VAL A 69 -2.19 -0.86 4.71
C VAL A 69 -3.71 -0.85 4.86
N THR A 70 -4.21 -0.49 6.05
CA THR A 70 -5.66 -0.34 6.29
C THR A 70 -6.29 0.70 5.36
N LYS A 71 -5.66 1.87 5.18
CA LYS A 71 -6.18 2.91 4.28
C LYS A 71 -6.11 2.50 2.81
N ILE A 72 -5.02 1.84 2.41
CA ILE A 72 -4.87 1.32 1.04
C ILE A 72 -5.97 0.30 0.74
N GLU A 73 -6.25 -0.63 1.65
CA GLU A 73 -7.34 -1.59 1.51
C GLU A 73 -8.69 -0.88 1.32
N LEU A 74 -8.97 0.13 2.16
CA LEU A 74 -10.20 0.92 2.04
C LEU A 74 -10.28 1.68 0.72
N LEU A 75 -9.15 2.19 0.21
CA LEU A 75 -9.09 2.86 -1.09
C LEU A 75 -9.41 1.87 -2.21
N VAL A 76 -8.75 0.72 -2.25
CA VAL A 76 -8.96 -0.34 -3.26
C VAL A 76 -10.42 -0.81 -3.25
N LYS A 77 -11.00 -1.03 -2.06
CA LYS A 77 -12.41 -1.41 -1.90
C LYS A 77 -13.41 -0.38 -2.44
N LYS A 78 -13.04 0.89 -2.62
CA LYS A 78 -13.92 1.89 -3.25
C LYS A 78 -14.01 1.73 -4.77
N PHE A 79 -13.06 1.05 -5.39
CA PHE A 79 -12.96 0.89 -6.85
C PHE A 79 -13.18 -0.54 -7.32
N LEU A 80 -13.28 -1.51 -6.40
CA LEU A 80 -13.78 -2.86 -6.64
C LEU A 80 -15.30 -2.87 -6.86
#